data_AF-A0A6A5VKK2-F1
#
_entry.id   AF-A0A6A5VKK2-F1
#
_cell.length_a   1.000
_cell.length_b   1.000
_cell.length_c   1.000
_cell.angle_alpha   90.00
_cell.angle_beta   90.00
_cell.angle_gamma   90.00
#
_symmetry.space_group_name_H-M   'P 1'
#
loop_
_entity.id
_entity.type
_entity.pdbx_description
1 polymer ?
#
loop_
_entity_poly.entity_id
_entity_poly.type
_entity_poly.pdbx_seq_one_letter_code
_entity_poly.pdbx_strand_id
1 'polypeptide(L)'
;MLTPGLTRSQFLDLLQLAAFFLQSQGFHSIEDFNITFANKDRLDIIITEEKLINFPYDSGIGGVLYQQKHEDQFPERAYIRKVISTVSGTIVICIYDGAIRILHDQETFQMDMSYARCEPPWKEILLAIFHPGNGKLISLGRIFTDEESPEIYQLGLSAFFQICDERVRKPF
;
A
#
# COMPACT_ATOMS: atom_id res chain seq x y z
N MET A 1 21.91 11.55 -29.30
CA MET A 1 20.52 11.97 -29.04
C MET A 1 20.24 11.67 -27.57
N LEU A 2 20.02 12.70 -26.75
CA LEU A 2 19.63 12.54 -25.34
C LEU A 2 18.12 12.30 -25.29
N THR A 3 17.71 11.13 -24.81
CA THR A 3 16.30 10.77 -24.62
C THR A 3 15.74 11.53 -23.41
N PRO A 4 14.73 12.41 -23.56
CA PRO A 4 14.28 13.34 -22.50
C PRO A 4 13.52 12.69 -21.33
N GLY A 5 13.57 11.37 -21.18
CA GLY A 5 12.74 10.61 -20.23
C GLY A 5 13.53 9.67 -19.31
N LEU A 6 14.86 9.72 -19.31
CA LEU A 6 15.67 8.90 -18.42
C LEU A 6 15.48 9.33 -16.97
N THR A 7 15.01 8.42 -16.12
CA THR A 7 15.01 8.64 -14.68
C THR A 7 16.44 8.60 -14.15
N ARG A 8 16.68 9.19 -12.97
CA ARG A 8 18.01 9.24 -12.35
C ARG A 8 18.66 7.85 -12.23
N SER A 9 17.90 6.81 -11.91
CA SER A 9 18.41 5.43 -11.83
C SER A 9 18.85 4.93 -13.20
N GLN A 10 18.02 5.09 -14.22
CA GLN A 10 18.34 4.67 -15.59
C GLN A 10 19.54 5.44 -16.17
N PHE A 11 19.74 6.70 -15.77
CA PHE A 11 20.93 7.47 -16.11
C PHE A 11 22.20 6.95 -15.46
N LEU A 12 22.15 6.55 -14.19
CA LEU A 12 23.29 6.02 -13.44
C LEU A 12 23.67 4.59 -13.87
N ASP A 13 22.69 3.78 -14.28
CA ASP A 13 22.89 2.40 -14.74
C ASP A 13 23.27 2.29 -16.23
N LEU A 14 23.40 3.42 -16.94
CA LEU A 14 23.82 3.42 -18.34
C LEU A 14 25.27 2.91 -18.46
N LEU A 15 25.43 1.77 -19.14
CA LEU A 15 26.74 1.16 -19.47
C LEU A 15 27.74 2.16 -20.08
N GLN A 16 27.24 3.16 -20.81
CA GLN A 16 28.06 4.23 -21.40
C GLN A 16 28.60 5.20 -20.35
N LEU A 17 27.84 5.45 -19.28
CA LEU A 17 28.26 6.32 -18.17
C LEU A 17 29.33 5.61 -17.33
N ALA A 18 29.11 4.34 -17.00
CA ALA A 18 30.09 3.50 -16.31
C ALA A 18 31.40 3.40 -17.12
N ALA A 19 31.31 3.17 -18.43
CA ALA A 19 32.47 3.14 -19.32
C ALA A 19 33.18 4.51 -19.41
N PHE A 20 32.43 5.61 -19.46
CA PHE A 20 32.99 6.97 -19.47
C PHE A 20 33.74 7.29 -18.17
N PHE A 21 33.19 6.95 -17.01
CA PHE A 21 33.84 7.15 -15.70
C PHE A 21 35.11 6.32 -15.55
N LEU A 22 35.07 5.05 -15.97
CA LEU A 22 36.21 4.13 -15.92
C LEU A 22 37.31 4.48 -16.94
N GLN A 23 36.97 4.97 -18.14
CA GLN A 23 37.95 5.21 -19.22
C GLN A 23 38.50 6.63 -19.31
N SER A 24 37.74 7.67 -18.90
CA SER A 24 38.13 9.07 -19.17
C SER A 24 38.65 9.86 -17.97
N GLN A 25 38.34 9.41 -16.74
CA GLN A 25 38.68 10.15 -15.51
C GLN A 25 39.39 9.31 -14.44
N GLY A 26 39.56 8.00 -14.66
CA GLY A 26 40.31 7.12 -13.75
C GLY A 26 39.62 6.79 -12.43
N PHE A 27 38.30 6.99 -12.33
CA PHE A 27 37.50 6.60 -11.17
C PHE A 27 37.16 5.11 -11.23
N HIS A 28 37.22 4.41 -10.09
CA HIS A 28 36.99 2.96 -10.02
C HIS A 28 35.52 2.62 -9.74
N SER A 29 34.77 3.52 -9.09
CA SER A 29 33.32 3.42 -8.91
C SER A 29 32.63 4.80 -9.00
N ILE A 30 31.29 4.81 -9.08
CA ILE A 30 30.49 6.05 -9.04
C ILE A 30 30.61 6.75 -7.66
N GLU A 31 30.98 6.03 -6.61
CA GLU A 31 31.21 6.61 -5.28
C GLU A 31 32.44 7.53 -5.25
N ASP A 32 33.46 7.23 -6.07
CA ASP A 32 34.67 8.06 -6.17
C ASP A 32 34.40 9.44 -6.80
N PHE A 33 33.30 9.56 -7.56
CA PHE A 33 32.92 10.80 -8.23
C PHE A 33 32.40 11.85 -7.25
N ASN A 34 31.69 11.45 -6.19
CA ASN A 34 31.22 12.37 -5.15
C ASN A 34 30.89 11.62 -3.84
N ILE A 35 31.34 12.17 -2.71
CA ILE A 35 31.10 11.64 -1.35
C ILE A 35 29.61 11.41 -1.01
N THR A 36 28.70 12.10 -1.69
CA THR A 36 27.25 11.88 -1.55
C THR A 36 26.83 10.49 -2.02
N PHE A 37 27.53 9.91 -3.00
CA PHE A 37 27.28 8.54 -3.48
C PHE A 37 27.94 7.49 -2.59
N ALA A 38 29.09 7.81 -1.96
CA ALA A 38 29.75 6.93 -0.98
C ALA A 38 28.90 6.63 0.27
N ASN A 39 27.96 7.51 0.61
CA ASN A 39 27.09 7.33 1.78
C ASN A 39 25.81 6.53 1.49
N LYS A 40 25.53 6.18 0.22
CA LYS A 40 24.29 5.50 -0.15
C LYS A 40 24.16 4.14 0.55
N ASP A 41 25.21 3.33 0.49
CA ASP A 41 25.22 1.99 1.10
C ASP A 41 25.04 2.05 2.62
N ARG A 42 25.65 3.05 3.27
CA ARG A 42 25.50 3.25 4.72
C ARG A 42 24.07 3.65 5.09
N LEU A 43 23.44 4.52 4.30
CA LEU A 43 22.04 4.88 4.51
C LEU A 43 21.11 3.70 4.23
N ASP A 44 21.39 2.89 3.20
CA ASP A 44 20.61 1.70 2.89
C ASP A 44 20.70 0.66 4.02
N ILE A 45 21.88 0.48 4.64
CA ILE A 45 22.05 -0.37 5.83
C ILE A 45 21.21 0.17 7.00
N ILE A 46 21.32 1.46 7.33
CA ILE A 46 20.57 2.06 8.44
C ILE A 46 19.05 1.94 8.19
N ILE A 47 18.60 2.21 6.97
CA ILE A 47 17.18 2.07 6.59
C ILE A 47 16.74 0.61 6.73
N THR A 48 17.59 -0.35 6.34
CA THR A 48 17.28 -1.78 6.45
C THR A 48 17.20 -2.21 7.91
N GLU A 49 18.14 -1.78 8.75
CA GLU A 49 18.12 -2.04 10.19
C GLU A 49 16.87 -1.46 10.85
N GLU A 50 16.55 -0.19 10.58
CA GLU A 50 15.34 0.47 11.09
C GLU A 50 14.06 -0.22 10.60
N LYS A 51 14.03 -0.70 9.35
CA LYS A 51 12.90 -1.47 8.83
C LYS A 51 12.73 -2.79 9.57
N LEU A 52 13.81 -3.52 9.84
CA LEU A 52 13.76 -4.80 10.55
C LEU A 52 13.36 -4.63 12.02
N ILE A 53 13.78 -3.54 12.66
CA ILE A 53 13.42 -3.21 14.05
C ILE A 53 11.94 -2.83 14.14
N ASN A 54 11.47 -1.93 13.27
CA ASN A 54 10.12 -1.37 13.36
C ASN A 54 9.06 -2.23 12.66
N PHE A 55 9.43 -3.03 11.66
CA PHE A 55 8.52 -3.88 10.88
C PHE A 55 9.01 -5.34 10.83
N PRO A 56 9.02 -6.04 11.98
CA PRO A 56 9.62 -7.37 12.11
C PRO A 56 8.96 -8.47 11.25
N TYR A 57 7.77 -8.21 10.69
CA TYR A 57 6.98 -9.17 9.90
C TYR A 57 6.76 -8.75 8.44
N ASP A 58 7.55 -7.78 7.96
CA ASP A 58 7.53 -7.28 6.58
C ASP A 58 6.16 -6.71 6.13
N SER A 59 6.02 -6.33 4.86
CA SER A 59 4.81 -5.72 4.27
C SER A 59 3.69 -6.72 3.90
N GLY A 60 3.84 -8.00 4.26
CA GLY A 60 2.86 -9.04 3.97
C GLY A 60 1.74 -9.15 5.03
N ILE A 61 1.03 -10.29 5.02
CA ILE A 61 -0.04 -10.56 6.00
C ILE A 61 0.48 -10.62 7.44
N GLY A 62 1.75 -10.99 7.63
CA GLY A 62 2.41 -10.98 8.94
C GLY A 62 2.45 -9.58 9.54
N GLY A 63 2.81 -8.58 8.73
CA GLY A 63 2.77 -7.17 9.11
C GLY A 63 1.36 -6.68 9.45
N VAL A 64 0.36 -7.05 8.63
CA VAL A 64 -1.06 -6.72 8.90
C VAL A 64 -1.51 -7.26 10.26
N LEU A 65 -1.21 -8.53 10.56
CA LEU A 65 -1.57 -9.14 11.84
C LEU A 65 -0.80 -8.53 13.02
N TYR A 66 0.46 -8.14 12.80
CA TYR A 66 1.26 -7.47 13.82
C TYR A 66 0.71 -6.09 14.16
N GLN A 67 0.41 -5.30 13.13
CA GLN A 67 -0.23 -3.98 13.22
C GLN A 67 -1.57 -4.09 13.95
N GLN A 68 -2.40 -5.07 13.57
CA GLN A 68 -3.69 -5.30 14.19
C GLN A 68 -3.56 -5.61 15.70
N LYS A 69 -2.52 -6.34 16.09
CA LYS A 69 -2.26 -6.73 17.49
C LYS A 69 -1.64 -5.62 18.33
N HIS A 70 -0.89 -4.69 17.76
CA HIS A 70 -0.12 -3.69 18.51
C HIS A 70 -0.71 -2.28 18.39
N GLU A 71 -0.97 -1.78 17.17
CA GLU A 71 -1.40 -0.40 16.95
C GLU A 71 -2.92 -0.26 16.92
N ASP A 72 -3.63 -1.24 16.33
CA ASP A 72 -5.09 -1.23 16.25
C ASP A 72 -5.77 -1.79 17.52
N GLN A 73 -5.05 -1.89 18.65
CA GLN A 73 -5.63 -2.29 19.94
C GLN A 73 -6.75 -1.35 20.40
N PHE A 74 -6.70 -0.09 19.97
CA PHE A 74 -7.73 0.91 20.27
C PHE A 74 -8.80 0.89 19.17
N PRO A 75 -10.01 0.40 19.45
CA PRO A 75 -11.03 0.16 18.42
C PRO A 75 -11.53 1.42 17.71
N GLU A 76 -11.25 2.62 18.24
CA GLU A 76 -11.66 3.90 17.65
C GLU A 76 -10.68 4.43 16.60
N ARG A 77 -9.41 4.01 16.69
CA ARG A 77 -8.34 4.44 15.76
C ARG A 77 -7.93 3.35 14.79
N ALA A 78 -8.39 2.12 15.05
CA ALA A 78 -8.05 0.96 14.27
C ALA A 78 -8.41 1.14 12.79
N TYR A 79 -7.41 1.06 11.91
CA TYR A 79 -7.66 1.09 10.47
C TYR A 79 -8.02 -0.30 9.95
N ILE A 80 -7.28 -1.32 10.39
CA ILE A 80 -7.55 -2.71 10.04
C ILE A 80 -8.67 -3.20 10.96
N ARG A 81 -9.83 -3.51 10.37
CA ARG A 81 -11.03 -3.89 11.12
C ARG A 81 -11.16 -5.38 11.29
N LYS A 82 -10.87 -6.13 10.23
CA LYS A 82 -11.06 -7.58 10.25
C LYS A 82 -10.10 -8.23 9.26
N VAL A 83 -9.54 -9.36 9.68
CA VAL A 83 -8.80 -10.27 8.82
C VAL A 83 -9.54 -11.60 8.85
N ILE A 84 -9.94 -12.10 7.69
CA ILE A 84 -10.65 -13.37 7.53
C ILE A 84 -9.73 -14.27 6.72
N SER A 85 -9.21 -15.32 7.35
CA SER A 85 -8.45 -16.35 6.65
C SER A 85 -9.35 -17.55 6.39
N THR A 86 -9.58 -17.87 5.12
CA THR A 86 -10.34 -19.04 4.68
C THR A 86 -9.41 -20.03 3.96
N VAL A 87 -9.90 -21.23 3.67
CA VAL A 87 -9.15 -22.22 2.90
C VAL A 87 -8.89 -21.74 1.47
N SER A 88 -9.74 -20.86 0.96
CA SER A 88 -9.71 -20.32 -0.40
C SER A 88 -9.03 -18.95 -0.49
N GLY A 89 -8.51 -18.40 0.61
CA GLY A 89 -7.85 -17.08 0.58
C GLY A 89 -8.08 -16.24 1.82
N THR A 90 -7.35 -15.13 1.87
CA THR A 90 -7.33 -14.17 2.96
C THR A 90 -7.97 -12.86 2.54
N ILE A 91 -8.87 -12.35 3.39
CA ILE A 91 -9.54 -11.06 3.21
C ILE A 91 -9.11 -10.13 4.33
N VAL A 92 -8.65 -8.93 3.99
CA VAL A 92 -8.33 -7.87 4.95
C VAL A 92 -9.25 -6.69 4.70
N ILE A 93 -10.00 -6.28 5.72
CA ILE A 93 -10.94 -5.16 5.65
C ILE A 93 -10.38 -3.97 6.42
N CYS A 94 -10.23 -2.84 5.73
CA CYS A 94 -9.68 -1.61 6.27
C CYS A 94 -10.64 -0.43 6.07
N ILE A 95 -11.04 0.22 7.16
CA ILE A 95 -11.91 1.40 7.13
C ILE A 95 -11.87 2.16 8.45
N TYR A 96 -11.86 3.49 8.41
CA TYR A 96 -11.96 4.32 9.62
C TYR A 96 -13.41 4.62 10.01
N ASP A 97 -13.69 4.79 11.30
CA ASP A 97 -15.06 5.08 11.78
C ASP A 97 -15.65 6.36 11.17
N GLY A 98 -14.81 7.38 10.96
CA GLY A 98 -15.22 8.61 10.27
C GLY A 98 -15.66 8.36 8.83
N ALA A 99 -14.99 7.44 8.12
CA ALA A 99 -15.35 7.07 6.77
C ALA A 99 -16.65 6.24 6.71
N ILE A 100 -16.91 5.40 7.71
CA ILE A 100 -18.18 4.65 7.82
C ILE A 100 -19.37 5.63 7.93
N ARG A 101 -19.25 6.66 8.78
CA ARG A 101 -20.30 7.68 8.92
C ARG A 101 -20.58 8.39 7.61
N ILE A 102 -19.52 8.78 6.89
CA ILE A 102 -19.65 9.42 5.58
C ILE A 102 -20.32 8.47 4.59
N LEU A 103 -19.92 7.19 4.56
CA LEU A 103 -20.51 6.17 3.67
C LEU A 103 -22.01 6.02 3.93
N HIS A 104 -22.44 6.01 5.20
CA HIS A 104 -23.84 5.87 5.59
C HIS A 104 -24.68 7.09 5.17
N ASP A 105 -24.08 8.28 5.16
CA ASP A 105 -24.77 9.51 4.76
C ASP A 105 -24.86 9.69 3.24
N GLN A 106 -24.21 8.83 2.43
CA GLN A 106 -24.28 8.89 0.97
C GLN A 106 -25.32 7.92 0.40
N GLU A 107 -26.08 8.37 -0.61
CA GLU A 107 -26.99 7.50 -1.37
C GLU A 107 -26.27 6.60 -2.38
N THR A 108 -25.08 7.01 -2.82
CA THR A 108 -24.32 6.28 -3.83
C THR A 108 -22.83 6.20 -3.47
N PHE A 109 -22.21 5.08 -3.81
CA PHE A 109 -20.78 4.88 -3.73
C PHE A 109 -20.28 4.18 -4.98
N GLN A 110 -18.98 4.27 -5.22
CA GLN A 110 -18.28 3.60 -6.31
C GLN A 110 -17.33 2.56 -5.74
N MET A 111 -17.23 1.45 -6.45
CA MET A 111 -16.31 0.38 -6.15
C MET A 111 -15.32 0.24 -7.31
N ASP A 112 -14.04 0.43 -7.03
CA ASP A 112 -12.95 0.28 -7.99
C ASP A 112 -12.21 -1.04 -7.72
N MET A 113 -12.19 -1.91 -8.73
CA MET A 113 -11.57 -3.25 -8.71
C MET A 113 -10.47 -3.34 -9.78
N SER A 114 -9.85 -2.22 -10.15
CA SER A 114 -8.80 -2.18 -11.19
C SER A 114 -7.48 -2.83 -10.77
N TYR A 115 -7.30 -3.17 -9.48
CA TYR A 115 -6.12 -3.84 -8.89
C TYR A 115 -4.77 -3.16 -9.16
N ALA A 116 -4.75 -1.94 -9.70
CA ALA A 116 -3.53 -1.30 -10.22
C ALA A 116 -2.52 -0.88 -9.13
N ARG A 117 -2.90 -0.96 -7.84
CA ARG A 117 -2.15 -0.38 -6.72
C ARG A 117 -1.47 -1.41 -5.82
N CYS A 118 -1.77 -2.70 -6.00
CA CYS A 118 -1.21 -3.76 -5.18
C CYS A 118 -0.22 -4.60 -5.98
N GLU A 119 0.85 -5.02 -5.31
CA GLU A 119 1.75 -6.02 -5.86
C GLU A 119 1.08 -7.40 -5.83
N PRO A 120 1.25 -8.22 -6.89
CA PRO A 120 0.76 -9.59 -6.90
C PRO A 120 1.27 -10.37 -5.68
N PRO A 121 0.46 -11.23 -5.03
CA PRO A 121 -0.86 -11.71 -5.45
C PRO A 121 -2.05 -10.85 -5.00
N TRP A 122 -1.79 -9.75 -4.28
CA TRP A 122 -2.86 -8.99 -3.62
C TRP A 122 -3.70 -8.17 -4.59
N LYS A 123 -5.00 -8.16 -4.32
CA LYS A 123 -6.04 -7.48 -5.08
C LYS A 123 -6.77 -6.53 -4.14
N GLU A 124 -6.80 -5.25 -4.51
CA GLU A 124 -7.53 -4.21 -3.77
C GLU A 124 -8.90 -3.96 -4.40
N ILE A 125 -9.92 -3.98 -3.55
CA ILE A 125 -11.23 -3.41 -3.81
C ILE A 125 -11.33 -2.10 -3.03
N LEU A 126 -11.42 -0.99 -3.75
CA LEU A 126 -11.51 0.35 -3.18
C LEU A 126 -12.96 0.81 -3.18
N LEU A 127 -13.49 1.18 -2.01
CA LEU A 127 -14.77 1.86 -1.89
C LEU A 127 -14.52 3.37 -1.79
N ALA A 128 -15.10 4.11 -2.71
CA ALA A 128 -14.93 5.55 -2.82
C ALA A 128 -16.26 6.26 -3.07
N ILE A 129 -16.36 7.52 -2.68
CA ILE A 129 -17.49 8.39 -3.00
C ILE A 129 -17.00 9.57 -3.83
N PHE A 130 -17.86 10.05 -4.73
CA PHE A 130 -17.59 11.28 -5.45
C PHE A 130 -18.08 12.46 -4.62
N HIS A 131 -17.17 13.30 -4.14
CA HIS A 131 -17.57 14.49 -3.38
C HIS A 131 -17.90 15.64 -4.34
N PRO A 132 -19.18 16.06 -4.44
CA PRO A 132 -19.62 17.02 -5.46
C PRO A 132 -18.98 18.40 -5.30
N GLY A 133 -18.59 18.80 -4.08
CA GLY A 133 -17.97 20.09 -3.82
C GLY A 133 -16.54 20.23 -4.34
N ASN A 134 -15.78 19.13 -4.37
CA ASN A 134 -14.36 19.15 -4.76
C ASN A 134 -14.09 18.50 -6.13
N GLY A 135 -15.10 17.87 -6.74
CA GLY A 135 -14.96 17.12 -7.99
C GLY A 135 -13.98 15.95 -7.89
N LYS A 136 -13.74 15.42 -6.68
CA LYS A 136 -12.73 14.40 -6.38
C LYS A 136 -13.38 13.16 -5.78
N LEU A 137 -12.81 12.01 -6.15
CA LEU A 137 -13.08 10.73 -5.50
C LEU A 137 -12.37 10.68 -4.15
N ILE A 138 -13.13 10.39 -3.10
CA ILE A 138 -12.62 10.18 -1.74
C ILE A 138 -12.72 8.70 -1.43
N SER A 139 -11.59 8.05 -1.16
CA SER A 139 -11.56 6.67 -0.69
C SER A 139 -12.06 6.58 0.75
N LEU A 140 -13.07 5.76 1.00
CA LEU A 140 -13.65 5.56 2.32
C LEU A 140 -13.17 4.24 2.96
N GLY A 141 -13.10 3.17 2.17
CA GLY A 141 -12.74 1.85 2.66
C GLY A 141 -11.97 1.05 1.63
N ARG A 142 -11.23 0.05 2.10
CA ARG A 142 -10.44 -0.86 1.27
C ARG A 142 -10.64 -2.28 1.74
N ILE A 143 -10.73 -3.20 0.79
CA ILE A 143 -10.73 -4.64 1.03
C ILE A 143 -9.60 -5.23 0.20
N PHE A 144 -8.71 -5.98 0.84
CA PHE A 144 -7.64 -6.71 0.15
C PHE A 144 -7.94 -8.19 0.14
N THR A 145 -7.71 -8.85 -1.00
CA THR A 145 -7.83 -10.29 -1.19
C THR A 145 -6.57 -10.83 -1.88
N ASP A 146 -6.18 -12.06 -1.61
CA ASP A 146 -5.12 -12.78 -2.34
C ASP A 146 -5.66 -13.59 -3.53
N GLU A 147 -6.96 -13.93 -3.50
CA GLU A 147 -7.60 -14.76 -4.53
C GLU A 147 -8.83 -14.06 -5.15
N GLU A 148 -9.03 -14.29 -6.45
CA GLU A 148 -10.16 -13.76 -7.23
C GLU A 148 -11.18 -14.87 -7.43
N SER A 149 -12.08 -14.96 -6.47
CA SER A 149 -13.26 -15.81 -6.52
C SER A 149 -14.49 -14.99 -6.19
N PRO A 150 -15.62 -15.19 -6.90
CA PRO A 150 -16.90 -14.55 -6.56
C PRO A 150 -17.30 -14.77 -5.10
N GLU A 151 -16.99 -15.94 -4.54
CA GLU A 151 -17.30 -16.30 -3.15
C GLU A 151 -16.53 -15.42 -2.16
N ILE A 152 -15.25 -15.16 -2.45
CA ILE A 152 -14.38 -14.31 -1.61
C ILE A 152 -14.84 -12.86 -1.67
N TYR A 153 -15.24 -12.37 -2.84
CA TYR A 153 -15.78 -11.01 -2.95
C TYR A 153 -17.11 -10.87 -2.23
N GLN A 154 -18.00 -11.85 -2.35
CA GLN A 154 -19.26 -11.84 -1.61
C GLN A 154 -19.01 -11.87 -0.09
N LEU A 155 -18.08 -12.71 0.37
CA LEU A 155 -17.72 -12.79 1.79
C LEU A 155 -17.07 -11.48 2.28
N GLY A 156 -16.18 -10.90 1.49
CA GLY A 156 -15.50 -9.64 1.82
C GLY A 156 -16.46 -8.46 1.89
N LEU A 157 -17.36 -8.32 0.92
CA LEU A 157 -18.37 -7.26 0.91
C LEU A 157 -19.40 -7.43 2.02
N SER A 158 -19.92 -8.65 2.24
CA SER A 158 -20.87 -8.90 3.33
C SER A 158 -20.25 -8.62 4.70
N ALA A 159 -19.01 -9.05 4.92
CA ALA A 159 -18.28 -8.73 6.15
C ALA A 159 -17.99 -7.23 6.27
N PHE A 160 -17.72 -6.52 5.17
CA PHE A 160 -17.50 -5.08 5.17
C PHE A 160 -18.75 -4.32 5.60
N PHE A 161 -19.91 -4.62 5.02
CA PHE A 161 -21.17 -3.95 5.39
C PHE A 161 -21.60 -4.31 6.81
N GLN A 162 -21.39 -5.56 7.25
CA GLN A 162 -21.63 -5.94 8.63
C GLN A 162 -20.83 -5.08 9.63
N ILE A 163 -19.55 -4.82 9.34
CA ILE A 163 -18.71 -3.95 10.17
C ILE A 163 -19.27 -2.52 10.20
N CYS A 164 -19.76 -2.03 9.06
CA CYS A 164 -20.36 -0.71 8.96
C CYS A 164 -21.63 -0.61 9.83
N ASP A 165 -22.51 -1.61 9.75
CA ASP A 165 -23.76 -1.68 10.52
C ASP A 165 -23.51 -1.72 12.03
N GLU A 166 -22.59 -2.59 12.47
CA GLU A 166 -22.25 -2.76 13.89
C GLU A 166 -21.78 -1.44 14.54
N ARG A 167 -21.10 -0.59 13.76
CA ARG A 167 -20.51 0.66 14.25
C ARG A 167 -21.47 1.85 14.19
N VAL A 168 -22.34 1.91 13.19
CA VAL A 168 -23.34 2.99 13.09
C VAL A 168 -24.61 2.67 13.88
N ARG A 169 -24.81 1.40 14.31
CA ARG A 169 -26.04 0.88 14.93
C ARG A 169 -27.28 1.17 14.08
N LYS A 170 -27.10 1.23 12.77
CA LYS A 170 -28.13 1.39 11.75
C LYS A 170 -27.79 0.46 10.60
N PRO A 171 -28.77 -0.29 10.06
CA PRO A 171 -28.55 -1.13 8.89
C PRO A 171 -28.36 -0.26 7.64
N PHE A 172 -27.38 -0.62 6.81
CA PHE A 172 -27.25 -0.19 5.43
C PHE A 172 -28.36 -0.74 4.53
#